data_AF-A0A2J8XE14-F1
#
_entry.id   AF-A0A2J8XE14-F1
#
_cell.length_a   1.000
_cell.length_b   1.000
_cell.length_c   1.000
_cell.angle_alpha   90.00
_cell.angle_beta   90.00
_cell.angle_gamma   90.00
#
_symmetry.space_group_name_H-M   'P 1'
#
loop_
_entity.id
_entity.type
_entity.pdbx_description
1 polymer ?
#
loop_
_entity_poly.entity_id
_entity_poly.type
_entity_poly.pdbx_seq_one_letter_code
_entity_poly.pdbx_strand_id
1 'polypeptide(L)'
;MAAAEPAVLALPNSGAGGAGAPSGTVPVLFCFSVFARPSSVPHGAGYELLIQKFLSLYGDQIDMHRKFVVQLFAEEWGQYVDLPKGFAVSERCKLTTLGNLTPSSTVFFCCDMQERFRPAIKYFGDIISVGQRLLQGARILGIPVIVTEQYPKGLGSTVQEIDLTGVKLVLPKTKFSMVLPEVEVALA
;
A
#
# COMPACT_ATOMS: atom_id res chain seq x y z
N MET A 1 -26.34 -18.53 -40.82
CA MET A 1 -24.97 -19.04 -40.95
C MET A 1 -24.21 -18.62 -39.72
N ALA A 2 -23.86 -19.59 -38.87
CA ALA A 2 -23.05 -19.38 -37.68
C ALA A 2 -21.59 -19.18 -38.10
N ALA A 3 -20.95 -18.13 -37.60
CA ALA A 3 -19.51 -17.91 -37.73
C ALA A 3 -18.85 -18.31 -36.39
N ALA A 4 -17.87 -19.20 -36.50
CA ALA A 4 -17.21 -19.90 -35.42
C ALA A 4 -16.23 -19.02 -34.63
N GLU A 5 -16.11 -19.31 -33.34
CA GLU A 5 -15.06 -18.79 -32.46
C GLU A 5 -13.71 -19.47 -32.74
N PRO A 6 -12.57 -18.74 -32.70
CA PRO A 6 -11.27 -19.35 -32.81
C PRO A 6 -10.78 -19.91 -31.47
N ALA A 7 -10.35 -21.17 -31.50
CA ALA A 7 -9.75 -21.89 -30.39
C ALA A 7 -8.40 -21.28 -29.96
N VAL A 8 -8.24 -21.04 -28.65
CA VAL A 8 -6.95 -20.67 -28.05
C VAL A 8 -6.14 -21.94 -27.80
N LEU A 9 -4.95 -21.97 -28.39
CA LEU A 9 -3.97 -23.05 -28.33
C LEU A 9 -3.43 -23.25 -26.91
N ALA A 10 -3.44 -24.51 -26.46
CA ALA A 10 -2.77 -24.95 -25.24
C ALA A 10 -1.23 -24.98 -25.45
N LEU A 11 -0.48 -24.37 -24.53
CA LEU A 11 0.97 -24.49 -24.48
C LEU A 11 1.39 -25.78 -23.75
N PRO A 12 2.54 -26.39 -24.12
CA PRO A 12 2.85 -27.77 -23.76
C PRO A 12 3.44 -27.91 -22.35
N ASN A 13 3.10 -29.03 -21.73
CA ASN A 13 3.55 -29.50 -20.44
C ASN A 13 5.00 -30.01 -20.54
N SER A 14 5.96 -29.33 -19.92
CA SER A 14 7.32 -29.86 -19.69
C SER A 14 7.46 -30.22 -18.21
N GLY A 15 7.64 -31.52 -17.95
CA GLY A 15 7.76 -32.05 -16.60
C GLY A 15 9.20 -32.14 -16.07
N ALA A 16 9.23 -32.36 -14.75
CA ALA A 16 10.29 -32.94 -13.91
C ALA A 16 11.32 -32.01 -13.24
N GLY A 17 11.22 -31.93 -11.90
CA GLY A 17 12.29 -31.48 -10.99
C GLY A 17 11.73 -31.06 -9.63
N GLY A 18 11.64 -32.00 -8.67
CA GLY A 18 10.82 -31.88 -7.46
C GLY A 18 11.20 -30.78 -6.44
N ALA A 19 10.17 -30.27 -5.77
CA ALA A 19 10.21 -29.70 -4.43
C ALA A 19 8.83 -29.93 -3.79
N GLY A 20 8.80 -30.36 -2.52
CA GLY A 20 7.65 -30.95 -1.85
C GLY A 20 6.35 -30.15 -1.92
N ALA A 21 5.22 -30.87 -1.94
CA ALA A 21 3.87 -30.32 -1.92
C ALA A 21 3.73 -29.22 -0.85
N PRO A 22 3.25 -28.00 -1.22
CA PRO A 22 3.12 -26.93 -0.26
C PRO A 22 2.04 -27.30 0.76
N SER A 23 2.37 -27.14 2.04
CA SER A 23 1.46 -27.27 3.18
C SER A 23 0.08 -26.67 2.84
N GLY A 24 -1.00 -27.43 3.05
CA GLY A 24 -2.32 -27.23 2.44
C GLY A 24 -3.10 -25.94 2.78
N THR A 25 -2.46 -24.90 3.32
CA THR A 25 -3.07 -23.61 3.63
C THR A 25 -2.21 -22.44 3.17
N VAL A 26 -2.86 -21.41 2.64
CA VAL A 26 -2.30 -20.14 2.19
C VAL A 26 -2.54 -19.07 3.27
N PRO A 27 -1.50 -18.34 3.72
CA PRO A 27 -1.67 -17.24 4.66
C PRO A 27 -2.40 -16.06 3.98
N VAL A 28 -3.34 -15.44 4.71
CA VAL A 28 -4.14 -14.30 4.25
C VAL A 28 -4.22 -13.27 5.37
N LEU A 29 -4.06 -11.99 5.03
CA LEU A 29 -4.30 -10.89 5.95
C LEU A 29 -5.68 -10.30 5.66
N PHE A 30 -6.60 -10.40 6.61
CA PHE A 30 -7.93 -9.79 6.48
C PHE A 30 -7.94 -8.43 7.15
N CYS A 31 -8.28 -7.37 6.40
CA CYS A 31 -8.31 -6.00 6.89
C CYS A 31 -9.74 -5.44 6.86
N PHE A 32 -10.16 -4.78 7.94
CA PHE A 32 -11.42 -4.05 8.03
C PHE A 32 -11.18 -2.72 8.75
N SER A 33 -11.40 -1.60 8.06
CA SER A 33 -11.12 -0.25 8.60
C SER A 33 -9.67 -0.16 9.11
N VAL A 34 -9.46 0.10 10.40
CA VAL A 34 -8.14 0.18 11.05
C VAL A 34 -7.62 -1.17 11.57
N PHE A 35 -8.40 -2.24 11.44
CA PHE A 35 -8.04 -3.56 11.95
C PHE A 35 -7.43 -4.44 10.86
N ALA A 36 -6.38 -5.18 11.22
CA ALA A 36 -5.78 -6.20 10.38
C ALA A 36 -5.56 -7.48 11.21
N ARG A 37 -6.00 -8.63 10.71
CA ARG A 37 -5.88 -9.93 11.39
C ARG A 37 -5.24 -10.96 10.46
N PRO A 38 -4.04 -11.46 10.80
CA PRO A 38 -3.42 -12.53 10.03
C PRO A 38 -4.22 -13.82 10.22
N SER A 39 -4.36 -14.60 9.15
CA SER A 39 -5.13 -15.83 9.09
C SER A 39 -4.57 -16.76 8.00
N SER A 40 -5.23 -17.89 7.77
CA SER A 40 -4.91 -18.81 6.68
C SER A 40 -6.17 -19.41 6.07
N VAL A 41 -6.16 -19.73 4.78
CA VAL A 41 -7.25 -20.46 4.10
C VAL A 41 -6.66 -21.67 3.38
N PRO A 42 -7.41 -22.76 3.15
CA PRO A 42 -6.95 -23.88 2.34
C PRO A 42 -6.42 -23.43 0.98
N HIS A 43 -5.40 -24.12 0.47
CA HIS A 43 -4.97 -23.92 -0.92
C HIS A 43 -6.11 -24.23 -1.89
N GLY A 44 -6.32 -23.37 -2.89
CA GLY A 44 -7.45 -23.48 -3.81
C GLY A 44 -8.78 -22.94 -3.26
N ALA A 45 -8.78 -22.29 -2.09
CA ALA A 45 -9.97 -21.64 -1.55
C ALA A 45 -10.53 -20.59 -2.52
N GLY A 46 -11.84 -20.68 -2.79
CA GLY A 46 -12.59 -19.68 -3.53
C GLY A 46 -13.03 -18.49 -2.66
N TYR A 47 -13.75 -17.55 -3.26
CA TYR A 47 -14.21 -16.35 -2.58
C TYR A 47 -15.21 -16.64 -1.46
N GLU A 48 -16.02 -17.70 -1.56
CA GLU A 48 -17.00 -18.05 -0.53
C GLU A 48 -16.32 -18.31 0.83
N LEU A 49 -15.19 -19.02 0.82
CA LEU A 49 -14.45 -19.35 2.03
C LEU A 49 -13.70 -18.14 2.60
N LEU A 50 -13.24 -17.24 1.73
CA LEU A 50 -12.66 -15.95 2.15
C LEU A 50 -13.70 -15.07 2.84
N ILE A 51 -14.91 -14.97 2.27
CA ILE A 51 -16.02 -14.21 2.87
C ILE A 51 -16.41 -14.82 4.21
N GLN A 52 -16.61 -16.14 4.27
CA GLN A 52 -16.94 -16.82 5.52
C GLN A 52 -15.89 -16.55 6.60
N LYS A 53 -14.60 -16.62 6.26
CA LYS A 53 -13.53 -16.37 7.22
C LYS A 53 -13.45 -14.89 7.62
N PHE A 54 -13.66 -13.97 6.68
CA PHE A 54 -13.74 -12.53 6.97
C PHE A 54 -14.89 -12.21 7.94
N LEU A 55 -16.09 -12.72 7.67
CA LEU A 55 -17.25 -12.56 8.54
C LEU A 55 -17.05 -13.21 9.91
N SER A 56 -16.31 -14.32 10.00
CA SER A 56 -15.95 -14.90 11.31
C SER A 56 -15.02 -13.99 12.14
N LEU A 57 -14.23 -13.13 11.48
CA LEU A 57 -13.30 -12.23 12.14
C LEU A 57 -13.91 -10.87 12.50
N TYR A 58 -14.81 -10.37 11.64
CA TYR A 58 -15.31 -9.00 11.70
C TYR A 58 -16.84 -8.88 11.63
N GLY A 59 -17.58 -9.99 11.54
CA GLY A 59 -19.04 -10.00 11.33
C GLY A 59 -19.81 -9.17 12.34
N ASP A 60 -19.43 -9.23 13.62
CA ASP A 60 -20.06 -8.43 14.69
C ASP A 60 -19.87 -6.92 14.53
N GLN A 61 -18.90 -6.50 13.71
CA GLN A 61 -18.56 -5.10 13.44
C GLN A 61 -19.14 -4.61 12.09
N ILE A 62 -19.74 -5.50 11.30
CA ILE A 62 -20.25 -5.21 9.97
C ILE A 62 -21.78 -5.17 10.04
N ASP A 63 -22.35 -4.08 9.57
CA ASP A 63 -23.80 -3.96 9.40
C ASP A 63 -24.30 -5.02 8.38
N MET A 64 -25.05 -6.01 8.88
CA MET A 64 -25.47 -7.21 8.15
C MET A 64 -26.46 -6.95 7.01
N HIS A 65 -26.91 -5.70 6.81
CA HIS A 65 -27.87 -5.34 5.78
C HIS A 65 -27.26 -5.13 4.38
N ARG A 66 -25.95 -5.36 4.17
CA ARG A 66 -25.27 -5.10 2.89
C ARG A 66 -24.72 -6.36 2.23
N LYS A 67 -24.85 -6.45 0.91
CA LYS A 67 -24.24 -7.50 0.08
C LYS A 67 -22.72 -7.36 0.12
N PHE A 68 -22.02 -8.40 0.58
CA PHE A 68 -20.57 -8.45 0.57
C PHE A 68 -20.06 -8.85 -0.82
N VAL A 69 -19.12 -8.10 -1.38
CA VAL A 69 -18.50 -8.37 -2.68
C VAL A 69 -16.99 -8.31 -2.50
N VAL A 70 -16.28 -9.26 -3.09
CA VAL A 70 -14.81 -9.23 -3.14
C VAL A 70 -14.41 -8.73 -4.51
N GLN A 71 -13.55 -7.71 -4.55
CA GLN A 71 -13.09 -7.08 -5.79
C GLN A 71 -11.57 -7.13 -5.88
N LEU A 72 -11.05 -7.27 -7.09
CA LEU A 72 -9.63 -7.16 -7.42
C LEU A 72 -9.37 -5.80 -8.07
N PHE A 73 -8.26 -5.16 -7.72
CA PHE A 73 -7.82 -3.98 -8.46
C PHE A 73 -7.22 -4.42 -9.80
N ALA A 74 -7.83 -4.01 -10.91
CA ALA A 74 -7.34 -4.27 -12.25
C ALA A 74 -6.47 -3.08 -12.70
N GLU A 75 -5.14 -3.28 -12.76
CA GLU A 75 -4.20 -2.24 -13.18
C GLU A 75 -4.49 -1.73 -14.60
N GLU A 76 -4.91 -2.64 -15.48
CA GLU A 76 -5.26 -2.36 -16.88
C GLU A 76 -6.47 -1.41 -17.02
N TRP A 77 -7.38 -1.42 -16.05
CA TRP A 77 -8.59 -0.59 -16.04
C TRP A 77 -8.55 0.52 -14.99
N GLY A 78 -7.53 0.56 -14.13
CA GLY A 78 -7.42 1.50 -13.01
C GLY A 78 -8.61 1.44 -12.03
N GLN A 79 -9.34 0.33 -11.98
CA GLN A 79 -10.58 0.19 -11.21
C GLN A 79 -10.67 -1.16 -10.51
N TYR A 80 -11.51 -1.21 -9.46
CA TYR A 80 -11.86 -2.46 -8.79
C TYR A 80 -12.94 -3.19 -9.59
N VAL A 81 -12.67 -4.45 -9.92
CA VAL A 81 -13.59 -5.34 -10.63
C VAL A 81 -13.98 -6.51 -9.74
N ASP A 82 -15.21 -7.01 -9.89
CA ASP A 82 -15.66 -8.18 -9.14
C ASP A 82 -14.77 -9.39 -9.44
N LEU A 83 -14.49 -10.19 -8.40
CA LEU A 83 -13.69 -11.40 -8.54
C LEU A 83 -14.28 -12.30 -9.66
N PRO A 84 -13.49 -12.71 -10.66
CA PRO A 84 -14.00 -13.57 -11.72
C PRO A 84 -14.40 -14.94 -11.15
N LYS A 85 -15.44 -15.54 -11.75
CA LYS A 85 -15.85 -16.90 -11.40
C LYS A 85 -14.68 -17.87 -11.65
N GLY A 86 -14.37 -18.70 -10.65
CA GLY A 86 -13.24 -19.64 -10.71
C GLY A 86 -11.93 -19.12 -10.12
N PHE A 87 -11.92 -17.94 -9.49
CA PHE A 87 -10.79 -17.50 -8.67
C PHE A 87 -10.45 -18.53 -7.59
N ALA A 88 -9.16 -18.85 -7.49
CA ALA A 88 -8.62 -19.74 -6.47
C ALA A 88 -7.39 -19.08 -5.83
N VAL A 89 -7.35 -19.06 -4.50
CA VAL A 89 -6.17 -18.62 -3.75
C VAL A 89 -5.08 -19.69 -3.93
N SER A 90 -4.05 -19.36 -4.71
CA SER A 90 -2.91 -20.25 -4.98
C SER A 90 -1.73 -19.90 -4.09
N GLU A 91 -0.91 -18.93 -4.49
CA GLU A 91 0.36 -18.61 -3.85
C GLU A 91 0.34 -17.31 -3.06
N ARG A 92 1.34 -17.21 -2.17
CA ARG A 92 1.57 -16.10 -1.25
C ARG A 92 1.57 -14.76 -1.98
N CYS A 93 0.74 -13.83 -1.54
CA CYS A 93 1.23 -12.45 -1.50
C CYS A 93 2.40 -12.45 -0.49
N LYS A 94 3.60 -12.03 -0.92
CA LYS A 94 4.68 -11.74 0.03
C LYS A 94 4.22 -10.55 0.89
N LEU A 95 3.54 -10.84 1.99
CA LEU A 95 3.45 -9.92 3.11
C LEU A 95 4.87 -9.75 3.62
N THR A 96 5.56 -8.74 3.13
CA THR A 96 6.77 -8.24 3.77
C THR A 96 6.35 -7.82 5.16
N THR A 97 6.77 -8.57 6.18
CA THR A 97 6.79 -8.05 7.54
C THR A 97 7.58 -6.76 7.47
N LEU A 98 6.93 -5.62 7.74
CA LEU A 98 7.63 -4.36 7.96
C LEU A 98 8.59 -4.65 9.12
N GLY A 99 9.87 -4.85 8.80
CA GLY A 99 10.89 -5.12 9.80
C GLY A 99 10.96 -4.00 10.81
N ASN A 100 11.63 -4.24 11.94
CA ASN A 100 11.89 -3.16 12.88
C ASN A 100 12.69 -2.06 12.19
N LEU A 101 12.18 -0.83 12.25
CA LEU A 101 12.91 0.34 11.76
C LEU A 101 14.13 0.57 12.66
N THR A 102 15.32 0.59 12.07
CA THR A 102 16.55 0.99 12.78
C THR A 102 16.94 2.39 12.33
N PRO A 103 17.36 3.30 13.24
CA PRO A 103 17.73 4.66 12.85
C PRO A 103 18.79 4.72 11.74
N SER A 104 19.77 3.81 11.77
CA SER A 104 20.86 3.73 10.78
C SER A 104 20.42 3.34 9.38
N SER A 105 19.25 2.71 9.23
CA SER A 105 18.72 2.24 7.94
C SER A 105 17.39 2.90 7.58
N THR A 106 17.10 4.06 8.18
CA THR A 106 15.82 4.76 8.01
C THR A 106 16.09 6.17 7.50
N VAL A 107 15.24 6.63 6.58
CA VAL A 107 15.18 8.04 6.15
C VAL A 107 13.74 8.49 6.27
N PHE A 108 13.52 9.70 6.81
CA PHE A 108 12.20 10.27 6.90
C PHE A 108 11.92 11.22 5.74
N PHE A 109 10.88 10.94 4.97
CA PHE A 109 10.41 11.77 3.88
C PHE A 109 9.19 12.60 4.33
N CYS A 110 9.34 13.92 4.37
CA CYS A 110 8.26 14.88 4.59
C CYS A 110 7.73 15.36 3.23
N CYS A 111 6.62 14.77 2.80
CA CYS A 111 6.06 14.98 1.46
C CYS A 111 5.14 16.20 1.43
N ASP A 112 5.56 17.24 0.72
CA ASP A 112 4.69 18.29 0.16
C ASP A 112 3.72 18.92 1.21
N MET A 113 4.18 19.13 2.44
CA MET A 113 3.39 19.70 3.54
C MET A 113 3.20 21.22 3.37
N GLN A 114 2.46 21.65 2.35
CA GLN A 114 2.43 23.04 1.86
C GLN A 114 1.15 23.82 2.21
N GLU A 115 1.27 25.15 2.26
CA GLU A 115 0.20 26.07 2.70
C GLU A 115 -1.12 25.93 1.92
N ARG A 116 -1.07 25.75 0.59
CA ARG A 116 -2.29 25.66 -0.23
C ARG A 116 -3.07 24.35 -0.06
N PHE A 117 -2.51 23.36 0.63
CA PHE A 117 -3.23 22.12 0.93
C PHE A 117 -4.16 22.22 2.14
N ARG A 118 -3.98 23.21 3.03
CA ARG A 118 -4.83 23.44 4.20
C ARG A 118 -6.34 23.35 3.93
N PRO A 119 -6.91 24.04 2.91
CA PRO A 119 -8.35 23.98 2.65
C PRO A 119 -8.80 22.70 1.93
N ALA A 120 -7.88 22.00 1.25
CA ALA A 120 -8.20 20.86 0.38
C ALA A 120 -8.08 19.51 1.10
N ILE A 121 -7.24 19.43 2.13
CA ILE A 121 -6.95 18.20 2.86
C ILE A 121 -7.72 18.19 4.19
N LYS A 122 -8.55 17.15 4.37
CA LYS A 122 -9.26 16.93 5.62
C LYS A 122 -8.27 16.62 6.75
N TYR A 123 -8.52 17.16 7.94
CA TYR A 123 -7.69 16.94 9.14
C TYR A 123 -6.25 17.45 9.01
N PHE A 124 -6.01 18.47 8.18
CA PHE A 124 -4.66 18.97 7.92
C PHE A 124 -3.91 19.41 9.20
N GLY A 125 -4.61 19.96 10.20
CA GLY A 125 -4.02 20.29 11.50
C GLY A 125 -3.50 19.05 12.26
N ASP A 126 -4.24 17.94 12.25
CA ASP A 126 -3.81 16.68 12.86
C ASP A 126 -2.61 16.09 12.10
N ILE A 127 -2.60 16.21 10.78
CA ILE A 127 -1.49 15.76 9.92
C ILE A 127 -0.22 16.56 10.24
N ILE A 128 -0.32 17.89 10.39
CA ILE A 128 0.80 18.74 10.87
C ILE A 128 1.30 18.24 12.22
N SER A 129 0.40 17.99 13.18
CA SER A 129 0.77 17.53 14.53
C SER A 129 1.49 16.17 14.50
N VAL A 130 1.07 15.24 13.63
CA VAL A 130 1.79 13.98 13.40
C VAL A 130 3.15 14.23 12.76
N GLY A 131 3.21 15.07 11.73
CA GLY A 131 4.45 15.45 11.04
C GLY A 131 5.50 16.04 11.98
N GLN A 132 5.10 16.97 12.86
CA GLN A 132 5.97 17.55 13.88
C GLN A 132 6.54 16.50 14.84
N ARG A 133 5.70 15.55 15.31
CA ARG A 133 6.16 14.46 16.18
C ARG A 133 7.17 13.55 15.48
N LEU A 134 6.96 13.25 14.19
CA LEU A 134 7.90 12.45 13.40
C LEU A 134 9.21 13.21 13.15
N LEU A 135 9.16 14.52 12.86
CA LEU A 135 10.35 15.37 12.72
C LEU A 135 11.17 15.40 14.01
N GLN A 136 10.49 15.59 15.14
CA GLN A 136 11.13 15.58 16.45
C GLN A 136 11.77 14.22 16.75
N GLY A 137 11.04 13.12 16.50
CA GLY A 137 11.56 11.76 16.67
C GLY A 137 12.77 11.50 15.77
N ALA A 138 12.71 11.90 14.51
CA ALA A 138 13.81 11.76 13.56
C ALA A 138 15.05 12.53 14.02
N ARG A 139 14.88 13.77 14.51
CA ARG A 139 15.97 14.57 15.07
C ARG A 139 16.62 13.91 16.29
N ILE A 140 15.81 13.43 17.23
CA ILE A 140 16.31 12.75 18.45
C ILE A 140 17.09 11.49 18.09
N LEU A 141 16.62 10.73 17.10
CA LEU A 141 17.22 9.46 16.68
C LEU A 141 18.36 9.63 15.66
N GLY A 142 18.68 10.85 15.21
CA GLY A 142 19.67 11.11 14.17
C GLY A 142 19.27 10.59 12.78
N ILE A 143 17.97 10.41 12.53
CA ILE A 143 17.43 9.97 11.25
C ILE A 143 17.44 11.16 10.27
N PRO A 144 18.02 11.01 9.06
CA PRO A 144 18.01 12.07 8.06
C PRO A 144 16.59 12.34 7.57
N VAL A 145 16.27 13.63 7.42
CA VAL A 145 14.96 14.09 6.93
C VAL A 145 15.11 14.73 5.54
N ILE A 146 14.31 14.29 4.59
CA ILE A 146 14.20 14.87 3.25
C ILE A 146 12.80 15.47 3.10
N VAL A 147 12.74 16.75 2.71
CA VAL A 147 11.49 17.48 2.49
C VAL A 147 11.37 17.81 1.01
N THR A 148 10.17 17.65 0.45
CA THR A 148 9.88 18.13 -0.90
C THR A 148 8.74 19.12 -0.91
N GLU A 149 8.74 20.00 -1.90
CA GLU A 149 7.65 20.95 -2.17
C GLU A 149 7.19 20.79 -3.62
N GLN A 150 5.93 20.41 -3.82
CA GLN A 150 5.33 20.32 -5.15
C GLN A 150 4.98 21.73 -5.64
N TYR A 151 5.54 22.15 -6.77
CA TYR A 151 5.27 23.45 -7.43
C TYR A 151 5.03 24.61 -6.42
N PRO A 152 6.02 24.96 -5.57
CA PRO A 152 5.81 25.90 -4.47
C PRO A 152 5.38 27.29 -4.92
N LYS A 153 5.67 27.67 -6.18
CA LYS A 153 5.15 28.91 -6.79
C LYS A 153 3.61 28.96 -6.82
N GLY A 154 2.95 27.83 -7.03
CA GLY A 154 1.48 27.75 -7.04
C GLY A 154 0.88 27.21 -5.74
N LEU A 155 1.57 26.28 -5.07
CA LEU A 155 1.06 25.58 -3.88
C LEU A 155 1.58 26.17 -2.55
N GLY A 156 2.45 27.18 -2.61
CA GLY A 156 3.08 27.76 -1.44
C GLY A 156 4.26 26.92 -0.95
N SER A 157 5.02 27.46 0.00
CA SER A 157 6.08 26.72 0.68
C SER A 157 5.50 25.74 1.70
N THR A 158 6.39 24.92 2.26
CA THR A 158 6.11 24.10 3.43
C THR A 158 5.54 24.95 4.56
N VAL A 159 4.54 24.44 5.26
CA VAL A 159 3.84 25.16 6.31
C VAL A 159 4.77 25.53 7.47
N GLN A 160 4.57 26.71 8.05
CA GLN A 160 5.49 27.27 9.06
C GLN A 160 5.56 26.43 10.34
N GLU A 161 4.53 25.64 10.65
CA GLU A 161 4.51 24.73 11.79
C GLU A 161 5.48 23.56 11.63
N ILE A 162 5.87 23.22 10.40
CA ILE A 162 6.85 22.18 10.12
C ILE A 162 8.25 22.79 10.26
N ASP A 163 8.92 22.46 11.37
CA ASP A 163 10.28 22.92 11.66
C ASP A 163 11.30 22.23 10.74
N LEU A 164 11.83 23.00 9.79
CA LEU A 164 12.84 22.56 8.82
C LEU A 164 14.27 22.60 9.37
N THR A 165 14.47 22.93 10.65
CA THR A 165 15.82 22.99 11.24
C THR A 165 16.48 21.61 11.23
N GLY A 166 17.70 21.52 10.69
CA GLY A 166 18.48 20.27 10.68
C GLY A 166 17.96 19.20 9.72
N VAL A 167 17.03 19.53 8.81
CA VAL A 167 16.67 18.62 7.71
C VAL A 167 17.85 18.51 6.73
N LYS A 168 18.03 17.33 6.14
CA LYS A 168 19.13 17.05 5.22
C LYS A 168 18.96 17.80 3.90
N LEU A 169 17.72 17.91 3.42
CA LEU A 169 17.42 18.41 2.09
C LEU A 169 15.98 18.95 2.01
N VAL A 170 15.80 20.08 1.33
CA VAL A 170 14.49 20.63 0.95
C VAL A 170 14.50 20.88 -0.56
N LEU A 171 13.62 20.22 -1.31
CA LEU A 171 13.63 20.28 -2.78
C LEU A 171 12.29 20.68 -3.39
N PRO A 172 12.26 21.74 -4.22
CA PRO A 172 11.12 22.02 -5.05
C PRO A 172 11.05 21.01 -6.21
N LYS A 173 9.85 20.55 -6.55
CA LYS A 173 9.64 19.57 -7.63
C LYS A 173 8.35 19.81 -8.40
N THR A 174 8.28 19.25 -9.61
CA THR A 174 7.03 19.16 -10.39
C THR A 174 6.60 17.72 -10.65
N LYS A 175 7.51 16.75 -10.51
CA LYS A 175 7.17 15.32 -10.52
C LYS A 175 6.44 14.95 -9.22
N PHE A 176 5.47 14.05 -9.29
CA PHE A 176 4.75 13.61 -8.10
C PHE A 176 5.65 12.84 -7.13
N SER A 177 6.52 11.96 -7.63
CA SER A 177 7.48 11.23 -6.81
C SER A 177 8.44 12.17 -6.07
N MET A 178 8.74 11.85 -4.80
CA MET A 178 9.81 12.50 -4.04
C MET A 178 11.20 12.00 -4.45
N VAL A 179 11.30 10.84 -5.12
CA VAL A 179 12.58 10.26 -5.56
C VAL A 179 13.02 10.96 -6.83
N LEU A 180 13.87 11.96 -6.66
CA LEU A 180 14.54 12.74 -7.70
C LEU A 180 16.03 12.39 -7.71
N PRO A 181 16.78 12.69 -8.80
CA PRO A 181 18.21 12.44 -8.84
C PRO A 181 18.98 13.04 -7.65
N GLU A 182 18.59 14.24 -7.20
CA GLU A 182 19.19 14.91 -6.04
C GLU A 182 18.89 14.18 -4.72
N VAL A 183 17.72 13.56 -4.63
CA VAL A 183 17.34 12.71 -3.49
C VAL A 183 18.13 11.41 -3.53
N GLU A 184 18.28 10.76 -4.68
CA GLU A 184 19.09 9.55 -4.83
C GLU A 184 20.54 9.78 -4.42
N VAL A 185 21.14 10.91 -4.84
CA VAL A 185 22.48 11.31 -4.42
C VAL A 185 22.55 11.58 -2.91
N ALA A 186 21.49 12.14 -2.31
CA ALA A 186 21.42 12.35 -0.87
C ALA A 186 21.17 11.06 -0.07
N LEU A 187 20.74 9.98 -0.70
CA LEU A 187 20.54 8.66 -0.07
C LEU A 187 21.76 7.73 -0.20
N ALA A 188 22.65 8.01 -1.16
CA ALA A 188 23.92 7.30 -1.37
C ALA A 188 24.93 7.60 -0.25
#